data_AF-A0A8S4AGH7-F1
#
_entry.id   AF-A0A8S4AGH7-F1
#
_cell.length_a   1.000
_cell.length_b   1.000
_cell.length_c   1.000
_cell.angle_alpha   90.00
_cell.angle_beta   90.00
_cell.angle_gamma   90.00
#
_symmetry.space_group_name_H-M   'P 1'
#
loop_
_entity.id
_entity.type
_entity.pdbx_description
1 polymer ?
#
loop_
_entity_poly.entity_id
_entity_poly.type
_entity_poly.pdbx_seq_one_letter_code
_entity_poly.pdbx_strand_id
1 'polypeptide(L)'
;MPQLREGLVRAISDSDGVSYPWYGNTTETVTIVGPTSKPSRFTVSMNDNFYPSVTWAVPVSESNTPLLTGIKRDQSFTTWLVALNSTTRERILLHSVKWRMRVDIAVDPARPLGSRARLVGRAQQDQPRVLTRMEPVPHNAMGRPNANDAQVLMWRPRRGPPLVVIPPK
;
A
#
# COMPACT_ATOMS: atom_id res chain seq x y z
N MET A 1 5.59 10.41 0.80
CA MET A 1 4.90 10.71 -0.46
C MET A 1 4.50 12.18 -0.45
N PRO A 2 5.28 13.07 -1.08
CA PRO A 2 5.08 14.53 -1.04
C PRO A 2 3.65 14.94 -1.42
N GLN A 3 3.12 14.38 -2.51
CA GLN A 3 1.77 14.70 -3.01
C GLN A 3 0.64 14.37 -2.00
N LEU A 4 0.73 13.23 -1.28
CA LEU A 4 -0.23 12.91 -0.21
C LEU A 4 -0.07 13.85 1.00
N ARG A 5 1.17 14.17 1.36
CA ARG A 5 1.48 15.05 2.50
C ARG A 5 1.03 16.49 2.26
N GLU A 6 1.16 16.96 1.03
CA GLU A 6 0.77 18.29 0.56
C GLU A 6 -0.73 18.36 0.21
N GLY A 7 -1.46 17.24 0.29
CA GLY A 7 -2.90 17.18 0.00
C GLY A 7 -3.25 17.30 -1.50
N LEU A 8 -2.25 17.23 -2.39
CA LEU A 8 -2.45 17.29 -3.85
C LEU A 8 -3.23 16.09 -4.37
N VAL A 9 -3.07 14.93 -3.73
CA VAL A 9 -3.82 13.70 -4.03
C VAL A 9 -4.40 13.11 -2.76
N ARG A 10 -5.54 12.42 -2.87
CA ARG A 10 -6.24 11.82 -1.72
C ARG A 10 -5.89 10.35 -1.47
N ALA A 11 -5.31 9.70 -2.47
CA ALA A 11 -4.90 8.31 -2.45
C ALA A 11 -3.77 8.11 -3.46
N ILE A 12 -3.17 6.93 -3.48
CA ILE A 12 -2.19 6.53 -4.51
C ILE A 12 -2.63 5.15 -5.00
N SER A 13 -2.59 4.95 -6.32
CA SER A 13 -3.01 3.69 -6.92
C SER A 13 -1.89 2.67 -6.77
N ASP A 14 -2.21 1.57 -6.10
CA ASP A 14 -1.32 0.44 -5.83
C ASP A 14 -1.79 -0.83 -6.56
N SER A 15 -2.51 -0.68 -7.68
CA SER A 15 -2.94 -1.83 -8.50
C SER A 15 -1.73 -2.57 -9.08
N ASP A 16 -1.87 -3.87 -9.36
CA ASP A 16 -0.81 -4.71 -9.96
C ASP A 16 -0.39 -4.32 -11.39
N GLY A 17 -1.12 -3.38 -12.02
CA GLY A 17 -0.80 -2.81 -13.32
C GLY A 17 -1.37 -3.57 -14.53
N VAL A 18 -1.97 -4.74 -14.33
CA VAL A 18 -2.53 -5.54 -15.44
C VAL A 18 -3.95 -5.10 -15.77
N SER A 19 -4.78 -4.90 -14.75
CA SER A 19 -6.21 -4.54 -14.91
C SER A 19 -6.56 -3.24 -14.21
N TYR A 20 -5.62 -2.30 -14.14
CA TYR A 20 -5.80 -1.04 -13.40
C TYR A 20 -7.11 -0.32 -13.78
N PRO A 21 -7.81 0.26 -12.79
CA PRO A 21 -7.38 0.44 -11.39
C PRO A 21 -7.66 -0.78 -10.49
N TRP A 22 -8.07 -1.92 -11.06
CA TRP A 22 -8.43 -3.11 -10.29
C TRP A 22 -7.19 -3.87 -9.84
N TYR A 23 -7.29 -4.44 -8.65
CA TYR A 23 -6.24 -5.25 -8.05
C TYR A 23 -6.52 -6.70 -8.40
N GLY A 24 -5.62 -7.38 -9.10
CA GLY A 24 -5.77 -8.79 -9.47
C GLY A 24 -6.81 -9.05 -10.56
N ASN A 25 -6.68 -10.21 -11.20
CA ASN A 25 -7.65 -10.74 -12.15
C ASN A 25 -7.99 -12.21 -11.84
N THR A 26 -7.73 -12.65 -10.61
CA THR A 26 -7.92 -14.05 -10.20
C THR A 26 -9.09 -14.16 -9.25
N THR A 27 -8.84 -14.22 -7.95
CA THR A 27 -9.88 -14.28 -6.92
C THR A 27 -10.54 -12.94 -6.65
N GLU A 28 -9.96 -11.86 -7.15
CA GLU A 28 -10.37 -10.47 -6.90
C GLU A 28 -11.52 -10.03 -7.80
N THR A 29 -11.71 -10.70 -8.95
CA THR A 29 -12.69 -10.35 -9.97
C THR A 29 -13.59 -11.54 -10.31
N VAL A 30 -14.89 -11.30 -10.45
CA VAL A 30 -15.85 -12.29 -10.92
C VAL A 30 -16.70 -11.67 -12.03
N THR A 31 -16.82 -12.40 -13.15
CA THR A 31 -17.70 -12.01 -14.27
C THR A 31 -19.07 -12.62 -14.09
N ILE A 32 -20.10 -11.79 -14.10
CA ILE A 32 -21.50 -12.21 -14.04
C ILE A 32 -22.09 -12.06 -15.45
N VAL A 33 -22.63 -13.15 -16.00
CA VAL A 33 -23.32 -13.14 -17.29
C VAL A 33 -24.81 -13.31 -17.04
N GLY A 34 -25.59 -12.32 -17.47
CA GLY A 34 -27.04 -12.34 -17.37
C GLY A 34 -27.71 -12.92 -18.63
N PRO A 35 -29.05 -13.05 -18.61
CA PRO A 35 -29.92 -12.81 -17.46
C PRO A 35 -29.80 -13.92 -16.40
N THR A 36 -29.99 -13.57 -15.13
CA THR A 36 -30.04 -14.56 -14.02
C THR A 36 -31.48 -14.75 -13.57
N SER A 37 -31.92 -16.01 -13.48
CA SER A 37 -33.29 -16.36 -13.07
C SER A 37 -33.44 -16.57 -11.56
N LYS A 38 -32.32 -16.65 -10.82
CA LYS A 38 -32.26 -16.85 -9.38
C LYS A 38 -31.13 -16.01 -8.78
N PRO A 39 -31.26 -15.55 -7.52
CA PRO A 39 -30.17 -14.91 -6.79
C PRO A 39 -28.95 -15.83 -6.76
N SER A 40 -27.78 -15.26 -7.08
CA SER A 40 -26.50 -15.97 -7.05
C SER A 40 -25.58 -15.30 -6.04
N ARG A 41 -24.75 -16.09 -5.37
CA ARG A 41 -23.76 -15.62 -4.40
C ARG A 41 -22.37 -15.86 -4.96
N PHE A 42 -21.54 -14.83 -4.91
CA PHE A 42 -20.16 -14.87 -5.35
C PHE A 42 -19.26 -14.48 -4.19
N THR A 43 -18.04 -15.01 -4.21
CA THR A 43 -16.99 -14.65 -3.27
C THR A 43 -15.85 -14.07 -4.08
N VAL A 44 -15.43 -12.86 -3.71
CA VAL A 44 -14.16 -12.28 -4.15
C VAL A 44 -13.24 -12.18 -2.95
N SER A 45 -11.95 -12.39 -3.18
CA SER A 45 -10.91 -12.25 -2.17
C SER A 45 -9.73 -11.51 -2.77
N MET A 46 -9.02 -10.78 -1.92
CA MET A 46 -7.78 -10.09 -2.27
C MET A 46 -6.75 -10.47 -1.21
N ASN A 47 -5.53 -10.76 -1.65
CA ASN A 47 -4.39 -10.90 -0.77
C ASN A 47 -3.34 -9.82 -1.11
N ASP A 48 -3.03 -8.97 -0.15
CA ASP A 48 -1.95 -8.00 -0.24
C ASP A 48 -0.75 -8.53 0.56
N ASN A 49 0.20 -9.13 -0.17
CA ASN A 49 1.43 -9.67 0.41
C ASN A 49 2.49 -8.57 0.45
N PHE A 50 2.79 -8.10 1.66
CA PHE A 50 3.74 -7.02 1.86
C PHE A 50 5.16 -7.54 2.09
N TYR A 51 6.09 -7.26 1.16
CA TYR A 51 7.51 -7.65 1.27
C TYR A 51 8.47 -6.48 0.95
N PRO A 52 8.78 -5.60 1.93
CA PRO A 52 9.74 -4.54 1.72
C PRO A 52 11.18 -5.00 1.98
N SER A 53 12.11 -4.48 1.19
CA SER A 53 13.55 -4.53 1.48
C SER A 53 14.02 -3.16 1.96
N VAL A 54 14.90 -3.13 2.97
CA VAL A 54 15.48 -1.88 3.50
C VAL A 54 17.01 -1.94 3.50
N THR A 55 17.65 -0.80 3.26
CA THR A 55 19.12 -0.70 3.25
C THR A 55 19.68 -0.72 4.67
N TRP A 56 20.77 -1.46 4.87
CA TRP A 56 21.45 -1.62 6.16
C TRP A 56 22.41 -0.47 6.50
N ALA A 57 23.03 0.10 5.48
CA ALA A 57 23.97 1.21 5.56
C ALA A 57 23.29 2.53 5.16
N VAL A 58 23.96 3.64 5.44
CA VAL A 58 23.49 4.97 5.01
C VAL A 58 23.64 5.05 3.48
N PRO A 59 22.55 5.26 2.71
CA PRO A 59 22.60 5.19 1.25
C PRO A 59 23.52 6.21 0.57
N VAL A 60 23.91 7.28 1.28
CA VAL A 60 24.76 8.37 0.80
C VAL A 60 26.19 8.30 1.35
N SER A 61 26.57 7.21 2.01
CA SER A 61 27.90 7.02 2.58
C SER A 61 28.64 5.91 1.84
N GLU A 62 29.96 6.05 1.67
CA GLU A 62 30.84 5.00 1.15
C GLU A 62 31.15 3.89 2.19
N SER A 63 30.66 4.03 3.42
CA SER A 63 30.86 3.06 4.48
C SER A 63 29.88 1.89 4.37
N ASN A 64 30.41 0.66 4.33
CA ASN A 64 29.63 -0.58 4.44
C ASN A 64 29.25 -0.94 5.88
N THR A 65 29.38 0.00 6.83
CA THR A 65 29.03 -0.25 8.23
C THR A 65 27.50 -0.33 8.37
N PRO A 66 26.96 -1.41 8.98
CA PRO A 66 25.53 -1.51 9.22
C PRO A 66 25.11 -0.55 10.35
N LEU A 67 24.27 0.42 10.01
CA LEU A 67 23.83 1.50 10.92
C LEU A 67 22.31 1.52 11.13
N LEU A 68 21.57 0.63 10.47
CA LEU A 68 20.13 0.48 10.68
C LEU A 68 19.84 0.01 12.11
N THR A 69 19.17 0.87 12.87
CA THR A 69 18.80 0.61 14.27
C THR A 69 17.29 0.47 14.48
N GLY A 70 16.49 0.86 13.49
CA GLY A 70 15.05 0.66 13.55
C GLY A 70 14.33 0.97 12.24
N ILE A 71 13.16 0.37 12.09
CA ILE A 71 12.28 0.54 10.94
C ILE A 71 10.92 0.95 11.48
N LYS A 72 10.41 2.09 11.00
CA LYS A 72 9.05 2.54 11.29
C LYS A 72 8.27 2.65 10.00
N ARG A 73 7.12 1.99 9.95
CA ARG A 73 6.16 2.09 8.85
C ARG A 73 4.80 2.42 9.41
N ASP A 74 4.15 3.39 8.80
CA ASP A 74 2.77 3.75 9.10
C ASP A 74 2.06 4.01 7.77
N GLN A 75 1.13 3.12 7.43
CA GLN A 75 0.44 3.14 6.14
C GLN A 75 -1.03 2.81 6.32
N SER A 76 -1.88 3.58 5.65
CA SER A 76 -3.32 3.32 5.58
C SER A 76 -3.68 2.83 4.19
N PHE A 77 -4.65 1.93 4.13
CA PHE A 77 -5.10 1.29 2.90
C PHE A 77 -6.60 1.49 2.74
N THR A 78 -7.06 1.55 1.50
CA THR A 78 -8.47 1.57 1.17
C THR A 78 -8.69 0.74 -0.09
N THR A 79 -9.59 -0.23 -0.01
CA THR A 79 -10.01 -1.06 -1.14
C THR A 79 -11.48 -0.81 -1.41
N TRP A 80 -11.84 -0.70 -2.68
CA TRP A 80 -13.22 -0.51 -3.12
C TRP A 80 -13.67 -1.74 -3.91
N LEU A 81 -14.80 -2.32 -3.49
CA LEU A 81 -15.50 -3.32 -4.30
C LEU A 81 -16.46 -2.59 -5.23
N VAL A 82 -16.31 -2.82 -6.54
CA VAL A 82 -17.08 -2.12 -7.56
C VAL A 82 -17.73 -3.13 -8.50
N ALA A 83 -19.02 -2.95 -8.79
CA ALA A 83 -19.67 -3.57 -9.93
C ALA A 83 -19.39 -2.71 -11.17
N LEU A 84 -18.84 -3.33 -12.21
CA LEU A 84 -18.51 -2.68 -13.48
C LEU A 84 -19.36 -3.31 -14.58
N ASN A 85 -20.13 -2.48 -15.28
CA ASN A 85 -20.72 -2.88 -16.54
C ASN A 85 -19.63 -2.88 -17.62
N SER A 86 -19.33 -4.05 -18.19
CA SER A 86 -18.25 -4.21 -19.18
C SER A 86 -18.51 -3.44 -20.48
N THR A 87 -19.79 -3.28 -20.87
CA THR A 87 -20.21 -2.59 -22.10
C THR A 87 -20.31 -1.08 -21.90
N THR A 88 -21.06 -0.63 -20.90
CA THR A 88 -21.30 0.82 -20.68
C THR A 88 -20.20 1.50 -19.88
N ARG A 89 -19.31 0.72 -19.24
CA ARG A 89 -18.28 1.21 -18.30
C ARG A 89 -18.84 1.92 -17.07
N GLU A 90 -20.14 1.77 -16.81
CA GLU A 90 -20.78 2.23 -15.59
C GLU A 90 -20.20 1.50 -14.37
N ARG A 91 -19.95 2.26 -13.30
CA ARG A 91 -19.32 1.78 -12.07
C ARG A 91 -20.24 2.05 -10.89
N ILE A 92 -20.59 1.01 -10.17
CA ILE A 92 -21.40 1.09 -8.95
C ILE A 92 -20.52 0.65 -7.79
N LEU A 93 -20.30 1.57 -6.84
CA LEU A 93 -19.56 1.26 -5.63
C LEU A 93 -20.43 0.40 -4.71
N LEU A 94 -19.94 -0.79 -4.37
CA LEU A 94 -20.63 -1.75 -3.50
C LEU A 94 -20.15 -1.63 -2.05
N HIS A 95 -18.83 -1.60 -1.84
CA HIS A 95 -18.23 -1.49 -0.51
C HIS A 95 -16.91 -0.71 -0.52
N SER A 96 -16.60 -0.06 0.60
CA SER A 96 -15.29 0.49 0.92
C SER A 96 -14.73 -0.23 2.13
N VAL A 97 -13.50 -0.73 2.06
CA VAL A 97 -12.81 -1.42 3.14
C VAL A 97 -11.55 -0.64 3.51
N LYS A 98 -11.32 -0.39 4.80
CA LYS A 98 -10.14 0.34 5.29
C LYS A 98 -9.41 -0.41 6.39
N TRP A 99 -8.09 -0.29 6.37
CA TRP A 99 -7.21 -0.70 7.45
C TRP A 99 -5.96 0.17 7.52
N ARG A 100 -5.21 0.03 8.61
CA ARG A 100 -3.96 0.74 8.83
C ARG A 100 -2.94 -0.18 9.47
N MET A 101 -1.76 -0.21 8.88
CA MET A 101 -0.60 -0.94 9.37
C MET A 101 0.36 0.05 10.02
N ARG A 102 0.80 -0.27 11.24
CA ARG A 102 1.83 0.46 11.99
C ARG A 102 2.85 -0.54 12.51
N VAL A 103 4.02 -0.56 11.88
CA VAL A 103 5.15 -1.42 12.24
C VAL A 103 6.24 -0.57 12.85
N ASP A 104 6.75 -1.00 13.99
CA ASP A 104 7.93 -0.43 14.62
C ASP A 104 8.83 -1.60 15.02
N ILE A 105 9.99 -1.69 14.38
CA ILE A 105 10.96 -2.77 14.54
C ILE A 105 12.25 -2.14 15.03
N ALA A 106 12.78 -2.64 16.14
CA ALA A 106 14.15 -2.36 16.55
C ALA A 106 15.09 -3.32 15.84
N VAL A 107 16.24 -2.81 15.40
CA VAL A 107 17.28 -3.57 14.71
C VAL A 107 18.58 -3.42 15.48
N ASP A 108 19.21 -4.54 15.82
CA ASP A 108 20.55 -4.60 16.39
C ASP A 108 21.48 -5.24 15.36
N PRO A 109 22.34 -4.45 14.67
CA PRO A 109 23.20 -4.97 13.62
C PRO A 109 24.32 -5.88 14.16
N ALA A 110 24.62 -5.85 15.46
CA ALA A 110 25.68 -6.68 16.06
C ALA A 110 25.22 -8.13 16.32
N ARG A 111 23.92 -8.40 16.28
CA ARG A 111 23.37 -9.75 16.50
C ARG A 111 23.52 -10.66 15.28
N PRO A 112 23.53 -11.99 15.45
CA PRO A 112 23.56 -12.94 14.33
C PRO A 112 22.29 -12.87 13.49
N LEU A 113 22.40 -13.27 12.22
CA LEU A 113 21.27 -13.35 11.29
C LEU A 113 20.11 -14.16 11.90
N GLY A 114 18.88 -13.72 11.67
CA GLY A 114 17.68 -14.31 12.27
C GLY A 114 17.33 -13.79 13.67
N SER A 115 18.23 -13.06 14.34
CA SER A 115 17.99 -12.53 15.70
C SER A 115 18.19 -11.02 15.85
N ARG A 116 18.42 -10.32 14.73
CA ARG A 116 18.73 -8.87 14.69
C ARG A 116 17.51 -7.98 14.90
N ALA A 117 16.34 -8.44 14.50
CA ALA A 117 15.13 -7.63 14.49
C ALA A 117 14.16 -8.08 15.58
N ARG A 118 13.55 -7.12 16.26
CA ARG A 118 12.46 -7.36 17.20
C ARG A 118 11.34 -6.38 16.95
N LEU A 119 10.11 -6.89 16.85
CA LEU A 119 8.93 -6.04 16.85
C LEU A 119 8.82 -5.34 18.21
N VAL A 120 8.88 -4.01 18.21
CA VAL A 120 8.70 -3.17 19.40
C VAL A 120 7.36 -2.44 19.39
N GLY A 121 6.76 -2.29 18.21
CA GLY A 121 5.42 -1.75 18.04
C GLY A 121 4.33 -2.76 18.37
N ARG A 122 3.09 -2.40 18.05
CA ARG A 122 1.93 -3.27 18.26
C ARG A 122 2.04 -4.56 17.43
N ALA A 123 1.83 -5.69 18.08
CA ALA A 123 1.69 -6.98 17.39
C ALA A 123 0.37 -7.04 16.61
N GLN A 124 -0.72 -6.60 17.24
CA GLN A 124 -2.03 -6.57 16.60
C GLN A 124 -2.20 -5.31 15.74
N GLN A 125 -2.40 -5.53 14.44
CA GLN A 125 -2.68 -4.46 13.48
C GLN A 125 -4.19 -4.20 13.37
N ASP A 126 -4.55 -3.00 12.88
CA ASP A 126 -5.94 -2.68 12.62
C ASP A 126 -6.44 -3.60 11.50
N GLN A 127 -7.41 -4.45 11.82
CA GLN A 127 -7.99 -5.35 10.84
C GLN A 127 -8.79 -4.57 9.78
N PRO A 128 -8.90 -5.08 8.55
CA PRO A 128 -9.82 -4.55 7.53
C PRO A 128 -11.24 -4.42 8.06
N ARG A 129 -11.83 -3.24 7.86
CA ARG A 129 -13.22 -2.94 8.23
C ARG A 129 -13.98 -2.42 7.04
N VAL A 130 -15.16 -2.97 6.80
CA VAL A 130 -16.14 -2.41 5.85
C VAL A 130 -16.69 -1.12 6.46
N LEU A 131 -16.68 -0.03 5.70
CA LEU A 131 -17.19 1.26 6.15
C LEU A 131 -18.72 1.28 6.12
N THR A 132 -19.34 1.82 7.16
CA THR A 132 -20.79 2.09 7.19
C THR A 132 -21.19 3.17 6.19
N ARG A 133 -20.35 4.21 6.04
CA ARG A 133 -20.51 5.23 5.01
C ARG A 133 -19.45 5.00 3.94
N MET A 134 -19.91 4.66 2.73
CA MET A 134 -19.02 4.44 1.59
C MET A 134 -18.29 5.73 1.23
N GLU A 135 -16.99 5.60 0.97
CA GLU A 135 -16.17 6.69 0.47
C GLU A 135 -15.96 6.51 -1.03
N PRO A 136 -16.18 7.56 -1.85
CA PRO A 136 -16.01 7.46 -3.29
C PRO A 136 -14.56 7.18 -3.65
N VAL A 137 -14.35 6.44 -4.74
CA VAL A 137 -12.99 6.23 -5.27
C VAL A 137 -12.43 7.57 -5.74
N PRO A 138 -11.28 8.04 -5.22
CA PRO A 138 -10.66 9.26 -5.70
C PRO A 138 -10.33 9.15 -7.18
N HIS A 139 -10.56 10.21 -7.95
CA HIS A 139 -10.28 10.22 -9.39
C HIS A 139 -8.82 9.82 -9.70
N ASN A 140 -7.89 10.31 -8.88
CA ASN A 140 -6.47 10.02 -9.02
C ASN A 140 -6.09 8.55 -8.72
N ALA A 141 -6.96 7.77 -8.07
CA ALA A 141 -6.76 6.34 -7.83
C ALA A 141 -7.31 5.48 -8.97
N MET A 142 -8.06 6.07 -9.91
CA MET A 142 -8.61 5.35 -11.08
C MET A 142 -7.62 5.23 -12.24
N GLY A 143 -6.44 5.84 -12.12
CA GLY A 143 -5.39 5.81 -13.12
C GLY A 143 -4.47 4.59 -12.98
N ARG A 144 -3.38 4.62 -13.75
CA ARG A 144 -2.28 3.65 -13.65
C ARG A 144 -1.71 3.61 -12.22
N PRO A 145 -1.17 2.47 -11.77
CA PRO A 145 -0.50 2.41 -10.48
C PRO A 145 0.66 3.40 -10.46
N ASN A 146 0.75 4.15 -9.38
CA ASN A 146 1.76 5.17 -9.16
C ASN A 146 2.35 5.10 -7.73
N ALA A 147 2.08 4.00 -7.01
CA ALA A 147 2.64 3.75 -5.69
C ALA A 147 4.16 3.81 -5.67
N ASN A 148 4.82 3.15 -6.62
CA ASN A 148 6.28 3.14 -6.69
C ASN A 148 6.84 4.49 -7.15
N ASP A 149 6.20 5.17 -8.10
CA ASP A 149 6.63 6.47 -8.59
C ASP A 149 6.51 7.56 -7.51
N ALA A 150 5.53 7.43 -6.62
CA ALA A 150 5.34 8.36 -5.50
C ALA A 150 6.31 8.11 -4.31
N GLN A 151 7.08 7.03 -4.33
CA GLN A 151 8.07 6.75 -3.30
C GLN A 151 9.26 7.69 -3.41
N VAL A 152 9.75 8.13 -2.26
CA VAL A 152 10.94 9.00 -2.16
C VAL A 152 11.83 8.43 -1.09
N LEU A 153 13.09 8.16 -1.43
CA LEU A 153 14.09 7.84 -0.43
C LEU A 153 14.74 9.15 0.04
N MET A 154 14.50 9.52 1.29
CA MET A 154 15.06 10.72 1.89
C MET A 154 16.00 10.34 3.03
N TRP A 155 17.25 10.80 2.94
CA TRP A 155 18.20 10.75 4.04
C TRP A 155 18.02 11.98 4.93
N ARG A 156 17.89 11.77 6.24
CA ARG A 156 17.77 12.86 7.23
C ARG A 156 18.90 12.72 8.24
N PRO A 157 20.02 13.43 8.07
CA PRO A 157 21.13 13.34 9.00
C PRO A 157 20.76 13.99 10.34
N ARG A 158 21.51 13.67 11.41
CA ARG A 158 21.36 14.34 12.71
C ARG A 158 21.71 15.82 12.66
N ARG A 159 22.59 16.22 11.74
CA ARG A 159 23.04 17.61 11.51
C ARG A 159 23.00 17.90 10.03
N GLY A 160 22.57 19.10 9.66
CA GLY A 160 22.43 19.54 8.27
C GLY A 160 21.05 19.25 7.67
N PRO A 161 20.82 19.66 6.42
CA PRO A 161 19.53 19.51 5.75
C PRO A 161 19.26 18.05 5.34
N PRO A 162 17.98 17.64 5.24
CA PRO A 162 17.59 16.42 4.56
C PRO A 162 18.06 16.39 3.09
N LEU A 163 18.39 15.20 2.61
CA LEU A 163 18.84 14.93 1.24
C LEU A 163 17.89 13.94 0.57
N VAL A 164 17.44 14.25 -0.65
CA VAL A 164 16.70 13.29 -1.48
C VAL A 164 17.71 12.37 -2.16
N VAL A 165 17.67 11.09 -1.82
CA VAL A 165 18.55 10.06 -2.38
C VAL A 165 17.96 9.49 -3.66
N ILE A 166 16.65 9.20 -3.63
CA ILE A 166 15.89 8.74 -4.79
C ILE A 166 14.67 9.66 -4.89
N PRO A 167 14.58 10.49 -5.96
CA PRO A 167 13.42 11.33 -6.19
C PRO A 167 12.20 10.48 -6.58
N PRO A 168 10.98 11.02 -6.43
CA PRO A 168 9.82 10.41 -7.06
C PRO A 168 10.00 10.44 -8.59
N LYS A 169 9.38 9.49 -9.28
CA LYS A 169 9.37 9.44 -10.76
C LYS A 169 8.24 10.26 -11.35
#